data_AF-A0A7C7JX24-F1
#
_entry.id   AF-A0A7C7JX24-F1
#
_cell.length_a   1.000
_cell.length_b   1.000
_cell.length_c   1.000
_cell.angle_alpha   90.00
_cell.angle_beta   90.00
_cell.angle_gamma   90.00
#
_symmetry.space_group_name_H-M   'P 1'
#
loop_
_entity.id
_entity.type
_entity.pdbx_description
1 polymer ?
#
loop_
_entity_poly.entity_id
_entity_poly.type
_entity_poly.pdbx_seq_one_letter_code
_entity_poly.pdbx_strand_id
1 'polypeptide(L)'
;MNIYIYENNRALNLSPISLTRPSFDIRCGALTFIERLSILLPDENIHLCIRPELEDVTKETFPGHHVNPNHIKEGIWLLGNVLWGTEDISAIKTQKSTLFFSNNTLIAANLSKEAGQKWIESGGPILNDLKNDYARSDLN
;
A
#
# COMPACT_ATOMS: atom_id res chain seq x y z
N MET A 1 12.76 6.74 6.30
CA MET A 1 11.69 7.23 5.39
C MET A 1 10.36 6.62 5.84
N ASN A 2 9.21 7.21 5.51
CA ASN A 2 7.91 6.57 5.82
C ASN A 2 7.50 5.69 4.65
N ILE A 3 7.02 4.50 4.99
CA ILE A 3 6.55 3.52 4.02
C ILE A 3 5.13 3.14 4.39
N TYR A 4 4.21 3.32 3.46
CA TYR A 4 2.81 3.02 3.62
C TYR A 4 2.50 1.76 2.82
N ILE A 5 2.31 0.63 3.50
CA ILE A 5 1.82 -0.60 2.87
C ILE A 5 0.30 -0.52 2.91
N TYR A 6 -0.34 -0.56 1.75
CA TYR A 6 -1.78 -0.37 1.66
C TYR A 6 -2.53 -1.51 1.00
N GLU A 7 -3.81 -1.65 1.36
CA GLU A 7 -4.80 -2.43 0.63
C GLU A 7 -5.65 -1.52 -0.27
N ASN A 8 -6.11 -2.10 -1.38
CA ASN A 8 -7.24 -1.59 -2.15
C ASN A 8 -8.31 -2.69 -2.29
N ASN A 9 -9.40 -2.40 -3.00
CA ASN A 9 -10.50 -3.35 -3.21
C ASN A 9 -10.07 -4.70 -3.83
N ARG A 10 -8.89 -4.78 -4.47
CA ARG A 10 -8.37 -6.03 -5.03
C ARG A 10 -7.85 -6.99 -3.97
N ALA A 11 -7.72 -6.57 -2.71
CA ALA A 11 -7.43 -7.49 -1.60
C ALA A 11 -8.46 -8.63 -1.54
N LEU A 12 -9.72 -8.35 -1.89
CA LEU A 12 -10.80 -9.34 -1.91
C LEU A 12 -10.65 -10.39 -3.03
N ASN A 13 -9.79 -10.16 -4.03
CA ASN A 13 -9.47 -11.18 -5.04
C ASN A 13 -8.72 -12.38 -4.43
N LEU A 14 -8.17 -12.23 -3.21
CA LEU A 14 -7.54 -13.30 -2.44
C LEU A 14 -8.48 -13.92 -1.40
N SER A 15 -9.80 -13.67 -1.53
CA SER A 15 -10.81 -14.35 -0.72
C SER A 15 -10.78 -15.86 -1.00
N PRO A 16 -11.07 -16.71 0.00
CA PRO A 16 -11.55 -16.36 1.34
C PRO A 16 -10.44 -15.99 2.34
N ILE A 17 -9.16 -16.09 1.97
CA ILE A 17 -8.04 -15.92 2.89
C ILE A 17 -7.99 -14.47 3.42
N SER A 18 -8.16 -13.50 2.53
CA SER A 18 -8.14 -12.07 2.88
C SER A 18 -9.36 -11.60 3.69
N LEU A 19 -10.31 -12.48 4.04
CA LEU A 19 -11.43 -12.14 4.92
C LEU A 19 -11.02 -12.03 6.39
N THR A 20 -9.92 -12.70 6.79
CA THR A 20 -9.49 -12.78 8.20
C THR A 20 -8.14 -12.10 8.45
N ARG A 21 -7.50 -11.61 7.39
CA ARG A 21 -6.20 -10.94 7.47
C ARG A 21 -6.00 -9.97 6.31
N PRO A 22 -5.15 -8.95 6.47
CA PRO A 22 -4.76 -8.08 5.37
C PRO A 22 -4.03 -8.84 4.27
N SER A 23 -4.11 -8.36 3.04
CA SER A 23 -3.48 -9.02 1.89
C SER A 23 -1.97 -9.15 2.02
N PHE A 24 -1.31 -8.23 2.74
CA PHE A 24 0.14 -8.30 2.95
C PHE A 24 0.57 -9.40 3.93
N ASP A 25 -0.35 -9.90 4.76
CA ASP A 25 -0.11 -11.00 5.71
C ASP A 25 -0.36 -12.38 5.06
N ILE A 26 -0.67 -12.41 3.77
CA ILE A 26 -0.82 -13.66 3.02
C ILE A 26 0.56 -14.19 2.64
N ARG A 27 0.76 -15.50 2.85
CA ARG A 27 1.99 -16.21 2.43
C ARG A 27 2.09 -16.33 0.92
N CYS A 28 3.27 -16.02 0.40
CA CYS A 28 3.71 -16.27 -0.96
C CYS A 28 5.01 -17.09 -0.92
N GLY A 29 4.87 -18.43 -0.94
CA GLY A 29 5.97 -19.34 -0.69
C GLY A 29 6.29 -19.42 0.81
N ALA A 30 7.57 -19.28 1.17
CA ALA A 30 8.02 -19.38 2.56
C ALA A 30 7.73 -18.13 3.41
N LEU A 31 7.47 -16.98 2.78
CA LEU A 31 7.31 -15.67 3.43
C LEU A 31 5.96 -15.05 3.08
N THR A 32 5.45 -14.20 3.95
CA THR A 32 4.36 -13.25 3.67
C THR A 32 4.86 -12.08 2.83
N PHE A 33 3.95 -11.31 2.22
CA PHE A 33 4.35 -10.10 1.48
C PHE A 33 5.04 -9.08 2.39
N ILE A 34 4.55 -8.90 3.63
CA ILE A 34 5.15 -7.95 4.57
C ILE A 34 6.55 -8.40 5.00
N GLU A 35 6.79 -9.70 5.27
CA GLU A 35 8.13 -10.21 5.58
C GLU A 35 9.11 -9.98 4.41
N ARG A 36 8.67 -10.18 3.18
CA ARG A 36 9.49 -9.89 1.99
C ARG A 36 9.83 -8.40 1.90
N LEU A 37 8.86 -7.52 2.17
CA LEU A 37 9.09 -6.08 2.19
C LEU A 37 10.05 -5.67 3.31
N SER A 38 9.93 -6.25 4.52
CA SER A 38 10.85 -5.98 5.63
C SER A 38 12.29 -6.37 5.30
N ILE A 39 12.52 -7.40 4.50
CA ILE A 39 13.87 -7.77 4.00
C ILE A 39 14.40 -6.71 3.01
N LEU A 40 13.54 -6.19 2.13
CA LEU A 40 13.92 -5.18 1.14
C LEU A 40 14.09 -3.77 1.73
N LEU A 41 13.43 -3.52 2.85
CA LEU A 41 13.31 -2.21 3.49
C LEU A 41 13.63 -2.33 4.99
N PRO A 42 14.87 -2.74 5.34
CA PRO A 42 15.26 -2.83 6.74
C PRO A 42 15.22 -1.44 7.39
N ASP A 43 14.81 -1.38 8.66
CA ASP A 43 14.85 -0.17 9.51
C ASP A 43 13.92 0.99 9.10
N GLU A 44 12.97 0.75 8.20
CA GLU A 44 12.03 1.78 7.74
C GLU A 44 10.76 1.84 8.61
N ASN A 45 10.20 3.05 8.75
CA ASN A 45 8.98 3.26 9.52
C ASN A 45 7.76 2.85 8.68
N ILE A 46 7.26 1.64 8.91
CA ILE A 46 6.16 1.05 8.15
C ILE A 46 4.80 1.39 8.80
N HIS A 47 3.91 1.89 7.96
CA HIS A 47 2.51 2.19 8.25
C HIS A 47 1.62 1.27 7.43
N LEU A 48 0.59 0.70 8.04
CA LEU A 48 -0.31 -0.28 7.43
C LEU A 48 -1.67 0.39 7.21
N CYS A 49 -2.07 0.56 5.95
CA CYS A 49 -3.36 1.15 5.56
C CYS A 49 -4.29 0.04 5.07
N ILE A 50 -5.20 -0.40 5.92
CA ILE A 50 -6.01 -1.61 5.74
C ILE A 50 -7.49 -1.38 6.01
N ARG A 51 -8.31 -2.31 5.51
CA ARG A 51 -9.76 -2.32 5.74
C ARG A 51 -10.12 -2.15 7.22
N PRO A 52 -11.06 -1.26 7.59
CA PRO A 52 -11.38 -0.94 8.99
C PRO A 52 -11.76 -2.17 9.82
N GLU A 53 -12.45 -3.14 9.23
CA GLU A 53 -12.87 -4.37 9.92
C GLU A 53 -11.71 -5.27 10.35
N LEU A 54 -10.49 -5.06 9.81
CA LEU A 54 -9.28 -5.79 10.17
C LEU A 54 -8.34 -4.98 11.09
N GLU A 55 -8.71 -3.76 11.47
CA GLU A 55 -7.81 -2.84 12.17
C GLU A 55 -7.31 -3.41 13.51
N ASP A 56 -8.22 -3.87 14.36
CA ASP A 56 -7.89 -4.33 15.71
C ASP A 56 -7.01 -5.60 15.67
N VAL A 57 -7.39 -6.59 14.86
CA VAL A 57 -6.60 -7.84 14.70
C VAL A 57 -5.22 -7.56 14.10
N THR A 58 -5.11 -6.55 13.24
CA THR A 58 -3.82 -6.16 12.63
C THR A 58 -2.94 -5.46 13.66
N LYS A 59 -3.49 -4.61 14.53
CA LYS A 59 -2.72 -4.01 15.64
C LYS A 59 -2.19 -5.06 16.61
N GLU A 60 -2.99 -6.08 16.91
CA GLU A 60 -2.56 -7.20 17.76
C GLU A 60 -1.46 -8.02 17.09
N THR A 61 -1.60 -8.32 15.80
CA THR A 61 -0.63 -9.13 15.04
C THR A 61 0.68 -8.38 14.77
N PHE A 62 0.63 -7.06 14.58
CA PHE A 62 1.76 -6.22 14.19
C PHE A 62 2.00 -5.06 15.19
N PRO A 63 2.33 -5.33 16.46
CA PRO A 63 2.35 -4.31 17.52
C PRO A 63 3.42 -3.22 17.36
N GLY A 64 4.43 -3.44 16.49
CA GLY A 64 5.47 -2.46 16.16
C GLY A 64 5.11 -1.50 15.02
N HIS A 65 3.93 -1.63 14.41
CA HIS A 65 3.53 -0.89 13.22
C HIS A 65 2.41 0.10 13.51
N HIS A 66 2.37 1.20 12.75
CA HIS A 66 1.24 2.12 12.77
C HIS A 66 0.14 1.61 11.85
N VAL A 67 -1.00 1.16 12.40
CA VAL A 67 -2.16 0.71 11.62
C VAL A 67 -3.14 1.88 11.45
N ASN A 68 -3.57 2.12 10.21
CA ASN A 68 -4.47 3.19 9.79
C ASN A 68 -4.11 4.57 10.39
N PRO A 69 -2.91 5.11 10.10
CA PRO A 69 -2.47 6.36 10.69
C PRO A 69 -3.33 7.55 10.20
N ASN A 70 -3.82 8.35 11.16
CA ASN A 70 -4.58 9.57 10.85
C ASN A 70 -3.72 10.74 10.36
N HIS A 71 -2.41 10.67 10.61
CA HIS A 71 -1.45 11.72 10.25
C HIS A 71 -0.41 11.16 9.29
N ILE A 72 -0.47 11.62 8.06
CA ILE A 72 0.44 11.21 7.01
C ILE A 72 1.68 12.11 6.99
N LYS A 73 2.81 11.51 6.64
CA LYS A 73 4.08 12.16 6.34
C LYS A 73 4.45 11.84 4.90
N GLU A 74 5.42 12.58 4.35
CA GLU A 74 5.98 12.21 3.04
C GLU A 74 6.54 10.78 3.07
N GLY A 75 6.36 10.07 1.97
CA GLY A 75 6.75 8.66 1.91
C GLY A 75 6.32 7.95 0.64
N ILE A 76 6.77 6.71 0.54
CA ILE A 76 6.35 5.81 -0.54
C ILE A 76 5.17 4.96 -0.08
N TRP A 77 4.28 4.68 -1.01
CA TRP A 77 3.08 3.87 -0.82
C TRP A 77 3.20 2.64 -1.70
N LEU A 78 3.02 1.46 -1.14
CA LEU A 78 3.22 0.18 -1.80
C LEU A 78 1.98 -0.69 -1.60
N LEU A 79 1.40 -1.18 -2.70
CA LEU A 79 0.28 -2.10 -2.63
C LEU A 79 0.74 -3.42 -2.01
N GLY A 80 0.06 -3.84 -0.95
CA GLY A 80 0.51 -4.90 -0.03
C GLY A 80 0.49 -6.31 -0.61
N ASN A 81 -0.16 -6.55 -1.74
CA ASN A 81 -0.19 -7.84 -2.42
C ASN A 81 0.65 -7.90 -3.71
N VAL A 82 1.59 -6.96 -3.88
CA VAL A 82 2.55 -6.95 -5.00
C VAL A 82 3.87 -7.58 -4.57
N LEU A 83 4.46 -8.39 -5.45
CA LEU A 83 5.81 -8.92 -5.27
C LEU A 83 6.84 -7.89 -5.72
N TRP A 84 7.28 -7.06 -4.78
CA TRP A 84 8.30 -6.05 -5.02
C TRP A 84 9.71 -6.65 -5.14
N GLY A 85 10.51 -6.09 -6.03
CA GLY A 85 11.95 -6.27 -6.12
C GLY A 85 12.74 -5.02 -5.75
N THR A 86 14.05 -5.17 -5.54
CA THR A 86 14.95 -4.06 -5.16
C THR A 86 14.95 -2.93 -6.18
N GLU A 87 14.91 -3.25 -7.47
CA GLU A 87 14.89 -2.27 -8.56
C GLU A 87 13.60 -1.44 -8.55
N ASP A 88 12.45 -2.08 -8.35
CA ASP A 88 11.15 -1.40 -8.24
C ASP A 88 11.17 -0.37 -7.11
N ILE A 89 11.60 -0.81 -5.92
CA ILE A 89 11.67 0.03 -4.73
C ILE A 89 12.62 1.21 -4.95
N SER A 90 13.79 0.97 -5.55
CA SER A 90 14.77 2.01 -5.88
C SER A 90 14.19 3.06 -6.84
N ALA A 91 13.51 2.61 -7.88
CA ALA A 91 12.85 3.48 -8.86
C ALA A 91 11.75 4.34 -8.20
N ILE A 92 10.92 3.75 -7.34
CA ILE A 92 9.85 4.46 -6.62
C ILE A 92 10.43 5.49 -5.66
N LYS A 93 11.48 5.15 -4.89
CA LYS A 93 12.12 6.08 -3.94
C LYS A 93 12.68 7.33 -4.61
N THR A 94 13.22 7.18 -5.82
CA THR A 94 13.90 8.25 -6.57
C THR A 94 12.92 9.21 -7.25
N GLN A 95 11.78 8.72 -7.74
CA GLN A 95 10.80 9.51 -8.47
C GLN A 95 9.76 10.11 -7.52
N LYS A 96 9.99 11.34 -7.06
CA LYS A 96 9.11 12.08 -6.14
C LYS A 96 7.84 12.54 -6.85
N SER A 97 6.72 12.53 -6.11
CA SER A 97 5.39 12.96 -6.60
C SER A 97 4.89 12.15 -7.81
N THR A 98 5.26 10.88 -7.90
CA THR A 98 4.94 9.99 -9.02
C THR A 98 3.99 8.88 -8.59
N LEU A 99 3.07 8.52 -9.48
CA LEU A 99 2.16 7.38 -9.36
C LEU A 99 2.60 6.26 -10.31
N PHE A 100 2.56 5.02 -9.86
CA PHE A 100 2.97 3.83 -10.61
C PHE A 100 1.79 2.91 -10.81
N PHE A 101 1.51 2.56 -12.06
CA PHE A 101 0.36 1.75 -12.43
C PHE A 101 0.78 0.45 -13.13
N SER A 102 0.03 -0.62 -12.89
CA SER A 102 0.08 -1.86 -13.66
C SER A 102 -1.33 -2.27 -14.05
N ASN A 103 -1.59 -2.49 -15.34
CA ASN A 103 -2.94 -2.80 -15.86
C ASN A 103 -4.02 -1.85 -15.31
N ASN A 104 -3.74 -0.54 -15.36
CA ASN A 104 -4.61 0.53 -14.84
C ASN A 104 -4.91 0.46 -13.32
N THR A 105 -4.19 -0.37 -12.57
CA THR A 105 -4.26 -0.45 -11.10
C THR A 105 -3.09 0.35 -10.52
N LEU A 106 -3.37 1.26 -9.60
CA LEU A 106 -2.31 1.91 -8.83
C LEU A 106 -1.63 0.86 -7.95
N ILE A 107 -0.33 0.69 -8.13
CA ILE A 107 0.47 -0.29 -7.35
C ILE A 107 1.44 0.40 -6.41
N ALA A 108 1.92 1.60 -6.75
CA ALA A 108 2.76 2.38 -5.86
C ALA A 108 2.63 3.88 -6.10
N ALA A 109 3.05 4.65 -5.12
CA ALA A 109 3.18 6.10 -5.23
C ALA A 109 4.33 6.62 -4.37
N ASN A 110 4.89 7.77 -4.72
CA ASN A 110 5.80 8.50 -3.85
C ASN A 110 5.19 9.88 -3.62
N LEU A 111 4.58 10.08 -2.46
CA LEU A 111 3.70 11.21 -2.20
C LEU A 111 4.34 12.19 -1.22
N SER A 112 4.10 13.48 -1.46
CA SER A 112 4.29 14.50 -0.43
C SER A 112 3.32 14.26 0.72
N LYS A 113 3.58 14.90 1.85
CA LYS A 113 2.69 14.89 3.01
C LYS A 113 1.26 15.30 2.62
N GLU A 114 1.12 16.40 1.88
CA GLU A 114 -0.16 16.99 1.50
C GLU A 114 -0.94 16.06 0.56
N ALA A 115 -0.26 15.47 -0.42
CA ALA A 115 -0.88 14.54 -1.37
C ALA A 115 -1.34 13.25 -0.68
N GLY A 116 -0.51 12.68 0.21
CA GLY A 116 -0.86 11.48 0.97
C GLY A 116 -2.00 11.73 1.96
N GLN A 117 -1.97 12.86 2.67
CA GLN A 117 -3.04 13.25 3.60
C GLN A 117 -4.38 13.41 2.87
N LYS A 118 -4.38 14.13 1.74
CA LYS A 118 -5.57 14.30 0.90
C LYS A 118 -6.13 12.97 0.39
N TRP A 119 -5.26 12.01 0.06
CA TRP A 119 -5.69 10.70 -0.44
C TRP A 119 -6.46 9.92 0.64
N ILE A 120 -5.94 9.86 1.87
CA ILE A 120 -6.61 9.23 3.02
C ILE A 120 -7.95 9.92 3.34
N GLU A 121 -7.97 11.26 3.38
CA GLU A 121 -9.19 12.04 3.65
C GLU A 121 -10.28 11.83 2.59
N SER A 122 -9.89 11.49 1.36
CA SER A 122 -10.81 11.15 0.26
C SER A 122 -11.34 9.70 0.32
N GLY A 123 -10.99 8.93 1.35
CA GLY A 123 -11.36 7.52 1.51
C GLY A 123 -10.45 6.53 0.76
N GLY A 124 -9.33 7.01 0.19
CA GLY A 124 -8.27 6.13 -0.27
C GLY A 124 -7.45 5.57 0.90
N PRO A 125 -6.57 4.59 0.66
CA PRO A 125 -6.40 3.81 -0.57
C PRO A 125 -7.45 2.69 -0.74
N ILE A 126 -8.36 2.52 0.22
CA ILE A 126 -9.25 1.35 0.29
C ILE A 126 -10.48 1.53 -0.61
N LEU A 127 -11.21 2.64 -0.45
CA LEU A 127 -12.44 2.90 -1.20
C LEU A 127 -12.14 3.59 -2.54
N ASN A 128 -11.15 4.48 -2.57
CA ASN A 128 -10.79 5.30 -3.73
C ASN A 128 -9.30 5.22 -4.05
N ASP A 129 -8.95 4.62 -5.18
CA ASP A 129 -7.59 4.70 -5.73
C ASP A 129 -7.36 6.06 -6.39
N LEU A 130 -6.11 6.56 -6.34
CA LEU A 130 -5.70 7.68 -7.19
C LEU A 130 -5.80 7.23 -8.65
N LYS A 131 -6.53 8.00 -9.46
CA LYS A 131 -6.74 7.69 -10.87
C LYS A 131 -5.57 8.18 -11.69
N ASN A 132 -5.27 7.45 -12.76
CA ASN A 132 -4.42 7.94 -13.81
C ASN A 132 -5.21 8.98 -14.63
N ASP A 133 -4.78 10.24 -14.65
CA ASP A 133 -5.43 11.29 -15.44
C ASP A 133 -5.42 11.00 -16.96
N TYR A 134 -4.57 10.08 -17.42
CA TYR A 134 -4.53 9.61 -18.81
C TYR A 134 -5.62 8.58 -19.17
N ALA A 135 -6.42 8.09 -18.22
CA ALA A 135 -7.46 7.09 -18.50
C ALA A 135 -8.78 7.66 -19.07
N ARG A 136 -8.82 8.95 -19.44
CA ARG A 136 -10.02 9.63 -19.98
C ARG A 136 -10.04 9.80 -21.51
N SER A 137 -9.06 9.30 -22.27
CA SER A 137 -9.00 9.55 -23.72
C SER A 137 -9.59 8.46 -24.62
N ASP A 138 -9.98 7.30 -24.11
CA ASP A 138 -10.26 6.14 -24.97
C ASP A 138 -11.72 5.66 -24.91
N LEU A 139 -12.66 6.60 -24.82
CA LEU A 139 -14.08 6.37 -25.12
C LEU A 139 -14.58 7.48 -26.05
N ASN A 140 -14.23 7.36 -27.33
CA ASN A 140 -14.99 7.90 -28.47
C ASN A 140 -15.59 6.72 -29.24
#